data_AF-A0A3D5AH25-F1
#
_entry.id   AF-A0A3D5AH25-F1
#
_cell.length_a   1.000
_cell.length_b   1.000
_cell.length_c   1.000
_cell.angle_alpha   90.00
_cell.angle_beta   90.00
_cell.angle_gamma   90.00
#
_symmetry.space_group_name_H-M   'P 1'
#
loop_
_entity.id
_entity.type
_entity.pdbx_description
1 polymer ?
#
loop_
_entity_poly.entity_id
_entity_poly.type
_entity_poly.pdbx_seq_one_letter_code
_entity_poly.pdbx_strand_id
1 'polypeptide(L)'
;MNGRQCVGRNSRIGGTRMHWLTSASTFGATWGDLMLRIHFTAHDLARMKIAAEPDPLWEVLLSLHMAQSSGGELIYGNWRRNANTTARQPDLVLLRELAPPNGYSPDFLTPPAAGSDLDEALDHLLSTPRTDVRAQLDYLASRRAATPWTRALASGKSDPMRRLGYAVRSYHETAIAPYWRSIRGHVVADRARRVQQWTSHGVDHFLANLHPRVRWTPPVLQIFDFVDTDVYLDGR
;
A
#
# COMPACT_ATOMS: atom_id res chain seq x y z
N MET A 1 23.51 25.48 -13.12
CA MET A 1 24.18 24.18 -13.32
C MET A 1 23.16 23.09 -13.07
N ASN A 2 22.82 22.38 -14.15
CA ASN A 2 21.75 21.38 -14.21
C ASN A 2 22.14 20.11 -13.44
N GLY A 3 21.44 19.82 -12.34
CA GLY A 3 21.49 18.54 -11.66
C GLY A 3 20.29 17.67 -12.07
N ARG A 4 20.43 16.93 -13.17
CA ARG A 4 19.53 15.84 -13.54
C ARG A 4 19.62 14.78 -12.43
N GLN A 5 18.56 14.61 -11.63
CA GLN A 5 18.50 13.50 -10.69
C GLN A 5 18.23 12.20 -11.45
N CYS A 6 19.10 11.23 -11.18
CA CYS A 6 19.13 9.93 -11.81
C CYS A 6 17.80 9.20 -11.60
N VAL A 7 17.17 8.90 -12.74
CA VAL A 7 16.04 7.99 -12.89
C VAL A 7 16.43 6.62 -12.32
N GLY A 8 15.88 6.28 -11.15
CA GLY A 8 15.87 4.92 -10.64
C GLY A 8 14.89 4.08 -11.45
N ARG A 9 15.35 3.56 -12.59
CA ARG A 9 14.69 2.52 -13.39
C ARG A 9 14.62 1.21 -12.58
N ASN A 10 13.73 1.05 -11.59
CA ASN A 10 13.21 -0.27 -11.20
C ASN A 10 12.12 -0.29 -10.11
N SER A 11 11.33 0.77 -9.92
CA SER A 11 10.13 0.66 -9.10
C SER A 11 9.12 -0.24 -9.82
N ARG A 12 9.10 -1.53 -9.49
CA ARG A 12 8.09 -2.49 -9.94
C ARG A 12 6.78 -2.18 -9.22
N ILE A 13 6.10 -1.13 -9.65
CA ILE A 13 4.70 -0.90 -9.30
C ILE A 13 3.89 -1.78 -10.26
N GLY A 14 3.70 -3.04 -9.89
CA GLY A 14 2.85 -3.95 -10.66
C GLY A 14 1.37 -3.65 -10.43
N GLY A 15 0.57 -3.75 -11.49
CA GLY A 15 -0.89 -3.89 -11.48
C GLY A 15 -1.64 -3.10 -10.41
N THR A 16 -1.75 -1.79 -10.57
CA THR A 16 -2.41 -0.92 -9.60
C THR A 16 -3.92 -1.20 -9.50
N ARG A 17 -4.35 -1.86 -8.41
CA ARG A 17 -5.74 -1.85 -7.92
C ARG A 17 -6.00 -0.51 -7.20
N MET A 18 -6.79 0.38 -7.82
CA MET A 18 -7.13 1.71 -7.28
C MET A 18 -8.25 1.68 -6.22
N HIS A 19 -8.13 0.91 -5.13
CA HIS A 19 -9.17 0.87 -4.08
C HIS A 19 -8.87 1.78 -2.87
N TRP A 20 -7.67 2.33 -2.74
CA TRP A 20 -7.19 2.77 -1.42
C TRP A 20 -7.22 4.25 -1.08
N LEU A 21 -7.86 5.07 -1.90
CA LEU A 21 -7.91 6.48 -1.57
C LEU A 21 -8.87 6.80 -0.41
N THR A 22 -9.77 5.91 0.02
CA THR A 22 -10.86 6.21 0.97
C THR A 22 -10.48 6.44 2.44
N SER A 23 -9.21 6.38 2.87
CA SER A 23 -8.83 6.56 4.28
C SER A 23 -7.83 7.71 4.58
N ALA A 24 -7.41 8.49 3.58
CA ALA A 24 -6.39 9.53 3.78
C ALA A 24 -6.92 10.90 4.29
N SER A 25 -8.05 10.90 5.01
CA SER A 25 -8.79 12.13 5.37
C SER A 25 -8.20 12.95 6.52
N THR A 26 -6.97 12.71 6.99
CA THR A 26 -6.49 13.42 8.20
C THR A 26 -4.98 13.66 8.26
N PHE A 27 -4.37 14.10 7.16
CA PHE A 27 -2.95 14.45 7.14
C PHE A 27 -2.77 15.95 6.94
N GLY A 28 -2.61 16.68 8.05
CA GLY A 28 -2.38 18.12 8.10
C GLY A 28 -0.90 18.49 7.90
N ALA A 29 -0.39 18.32 6.68
CA ALA A 29 0.84 18.96 6.25
C ALA A 29 0.55 19.67 4.92
N THR A 30 0.76 20.98 4.85
CA THR A 30 0.52 21.78 3.65
C THR A 30 1.61 21.47 2.60
N TRP A 31 1.35 20.45 1.78
CA TRP A 31 2.16 20.07 0.61
C TRP A 31 1.49 20.55 -0.67
N GLY A 32 1.18 21.86 -0.73
CA GLY A 32 0.30 22.43 -1.77
C GLY A 32 0.70 22.14 -3.22
N ASP A 33 1.97 21.79 -3.47
CA ASP A 33 2.51 21.60 -4.82
C ASP A 33 3.11 20.20 -5.11
N LEU A 34 3.21 19.28 -4.14
CA LEU A 34 3.77 17.94 -4.40
C LEU A 34 2.71 16.97 -4.90
N MET A 35 2.97 16.36 -6.06
CA MET A 35 1.96 15.61 -6.80
C MET A 35 2.53 14.36 -7.47
N LEU A 36 1.97 13.20 -7.13
CA LEU A 36 2.21 11.96 -7.87
C LEU A 36 1.41 11.99 -9.17
N ARG A 37 2.08 11.70 -10.28
CA ARG A 37 1.48 11.67 -11.62
C ARG A 37 1.60 10.26 -12.18
N ILE A 38 0.47 9.58 -12.33
CA ILE A 38 0.40 8.25 -12.92
C ILE A 38 -0.07 8.40 -14.37
N HIS A 39 0.78 8.03 -15.32
CA HIS A 39 0.53 8.13 -16.75
C HIS A 39 -0.03 6.82 -17.29
N PHE A 40 -1.19 6.91 -17.93
CA PHE A 40 -1.88 5.79 -18.53
C PHE A 40 -1.65 5.75 -20.04
N THR A 41 -1.37 4.57 -20.57
CA THR A 41 -1.61 4.27 -21.98
C THR A 41 -3.06 3.81 -22.17
N ALA A 42 -3.54 3.82 -23.42
CA ALA A 42 -4.84 3.22 -23.74
C ALA A 42 -4.89 1.73 -23.36
N HIS A 43 -3.76 1.02 -23.42
CA HIS A 43 -3.67 -0.37 -23.00
C HIS A 43 -3.84 -0.54 -21.48
N ASP A 44 -3.27 0.38 -20.68
CA ASP A 44 -3.45 0.37 -19.23
C ASP A 44 -4.92 0.59 -18.85
N LEU A 45 -5.57 1.57 -19.48
CA LEU A 45 -6.99 1.84 -19.28
C LEU A 45 -7.85 0.63 -19.64
N ALA A 46 -7.55 -0.04 -20.76
CA ALA A 46 -8.30 -1.20 -21.23
C ALA A 46 -8.18 -2.43 -20.32
N ARG A 47 -7.05 -2.58 -19.60
CA ARG A 47 -6.82 -3.71 -18.69
C ARG A 47 -7.12 -3.42 -17.23
N MET A 48 -7.47 -2.18 -16.90
CA MET A 48 -7.74 -1.79 -15.53
C MET A 48 -8.88 -2.64 -14.94
N LYS A 49 -8.71 -3.06 -13.69
CA LYS A 49 -9.68 -3.89 -12.97
C LYS A 49 -9.94 -3.31 -11.59
N ILE A 50 -11.20 -3.40 -11.17
CA ILE A 50 -11.58 -3.15 -9.77
C ILE A 50 -11.49 -4.47 -9.03
N ALA A 51 -10.75 -4.48 -7.91
CA ALA A 51 -10.61 -5.63 -7.03
C ALA A 51 -11.98 -6.18 -6.62
N ALA A 52 -12.15 -7.51 -6.63
CA ALA A 52 -13.37 -8.15 -6.15
C ALA A 52 -13.41 -8.29 -4.62
N GLU A 53 -12.24 -8.41 -4.01
CA GLU A 53 -12.03 -8.74 -2.60
C GLU A 53 -10.90 -7.86 -2.04
N PRO A 54 -10.89 -7.60 -0.72
CA PRO A 54 -9.73 -7.00 -0.05
C PRO A 54 -8.50 -7.88 -0.25
N ASP A 55 -7.35 -7.24 -0.39
CA ASP A 55 -6.05 -7.91 -0.44
C ASP A 55 -5.49 -7.97 1.00
N PRO A 56 -5.24 -9.18 1.55
CA PRO A 56 -4.84 -9.32 2.95
C PRO A 56 -3.58 -8.55 3.33
N LEU A 57 -2.61 -8.43 2.42
CA LEU A 57 -1.35 -7.75 2.71
C LEU A 57 -1.49 -6.23 2.63
N TRP A 58 -2.32 -5.72 1.73
CA TRP A 58 -2.72 -4.32 1.74
C TRP A 58 -3.45 -3.94 3.03
N GLU A 59 -4.38 -4.78 3.49
CA GLU A 59 -5.11 -4.55 4.74
C GLU A 59 -4.15 -4.52 5.94
N VAL A 60 -3.17 -5.43 5.99
CA VAL A 60 -2.12 -5.42 7.03
C VAL A 60 -1.28 -4.14 6.97
N LEU A 61 -0.80 -3.72 5.80
CA LEU A 61 0.04 -2.54 5.67
C LEU A 61 -0.70 -1.28 6.12
N LEU A 62 -1.92 -1.08 5.63
CA LEU A 62 -2.68 0.14 5.88
C LEU A 62 -3.23 0.18 7.30
N SER A 63 -3.55 -0.97 7.88
CA SER A 63 -3.89 -1.03 9.28
C SER A 63 -2.67 -0.70 10.17
N LEU A 64 -1.45 -1.12 9.81
CA LEU A 64 -0.25 -0.70 10.55
C LEU A 64 -0.07 0.82 10.53
N HIS A 65 -0.32 1.48 9.39
CA HIS A 65 -0.32 2.94 9.31
C HIS A 65 -1.41 3.55 10.22
N MET A 66 -2.65 3.07 10.10
CA MET A 66 -3.77 3.55 10.90
C MET A 66 -3.59 3.34 12.40
N ALA A 67 -2.96 2.23 12.80
CA ALA A 67 -2.68 1.89 14.19
C ALA A 67 -1.64 2.82 14.86
N GLN A 68 -0.87 3.55 14.04
CA GLN A 68 0.15 4.51 14.45
C GLN A 68 -0.29 5.98 14.27
N SER A 69 -1.44 6.21 13.63
CA SER A 69 -1.99 7.55 13.38
C SER A 69 -2.96 8.01 14.48
N SER A 70 -3.23 9.32 14.55
CA SER A 70 -4.32 9.89 15.38
C SER A 70 -5.62 10.13 14.60
N GLY A 71 -5.61 9.91 13.27
CA GLY A 71 -6.74 10.19 12.38
C GLY A 71 -7.97 9.33 12.68
N GLY A 72 -9.15 9.93 12.58
CA GLY A 72 -10.42 9.20 12.70
C GLY A 72 -10.67 8.55 14.08
N GLU A 73 -10.26 9.19 15.17
CA GLU A 73 -10.40 8.65 16.55
C GLU A 73 -11.81 8.13 16.87
N LEU A 74 -12.85 8.84 16.43
CA LEU A 74 -14.25 8.43 16.66
C LEU A 74 -14.59 7.07 16.02
N ILE A 75 -13.97 6.75 14.89
CA ILE A 75 -14.25 5.54 14.11
C ILE A 75 -13.24 4.43 14.49
N TYR A 76 -11.96 4.77 14.57
CA TYR A 76 -10.85 3.82 14.67
C TYR A 76 -10.22 3.73 16.05
N GLY A 77 -10.58 4.58 17.02
CA GLY A 77 -9.91 4.66 18.33
C GLY A 77 -9.94 3.33 19.11
N ASN A 78 -11.12 2.70 19.20
CA ASN A 78 -11.28 1.40 19.86
C ASN A 78 -10.47 0.31 19.16
N TRP A 79 -10.60 0.22 17.83
CA TRP A 79 -9.85 -0.74 17.03
C TRP A 79 -8.35 -0.54 17.18
N ARG A 80 -7.85 0.70 17.12
CA ARG A 80 -6.43 1.04 17.26
C ARG A 80 -5.88 0.59 18.60
N ARG A 81 -6.61 0.85 19.69
CA ARG A 81 -6.20 0.39 21.02
C ARG A 81 -6.12 -1.13 21.06
N ASN A 82 -7.13 -1.82 20.53
CA ASN A 82 -7.12 -3.29 20.47
C ASN A 82 -5.96 -3.83 19.63
N ALA A 83 -5.77 -3.35 18.41
CA ALA A 83 -4.69 -3.79 17.52
C ALA A 83 -3.29 -3.58 18.15
N ASN A 84 -3.12 -2.54 18.96
CA ASN A 84 -1.87 -2.25 19.65
C ASN A 84 -1.65 -3.05 20.95
N THR A 85 -2.71 -3.62 21.54
CA THR A 85 -2.65 -4.40 22.79
C THR A 85 -2.74 -5.91 22.56
N THR A 86 -3.47 -6.38 21.56
CA THR A 86 -3.66 -7.81 21.27
C THR A 86 -2.56 -8.40 20.40
N ALA A 87 -1.94 -7.59 19.54
CA ALA A 87 -0.82 -8.04 18.73
C ALA A 87 0.39 -8.37 19.60
N ARG A 88 1.14 -9.41 19.22
CA ARG A 88 2.40 -9.77 19.88
C ARG A 88 3.41 -8.63 19.72
N GLN A 89 3.81 -8.03 20.85
CA GLN A 89 4.67 -6.84 20.83
C GLN A 89 5.98 -7.02 20.04
N PRO A 90 6.71 -8.15 20.13
CA PRO A 90 7.89 -8.36 19.31
C PRO A 90 7.58 -8.35 17.81
N ASP A 91 6.43 -8.87 17.37
CA ASP A 91 6.04 -8.88 15.95
C ASP A 91 5.65 -7.48 15.49
N LEU A 92 4.84 -6.78 16.30
CA LEU A 92 4.36 -5.44 15.98
C LEU A 92 5.51 -4.42 15.85
N VAL A 93 6.53 -4.51 16.71
CA VAL A 93 7.72 -3.64 16.61
C VAL A 93 8.44 -3.87 15.28
N LEU A 94 8.67 -5.13 14.89
CA LEU A 94 9.34 -5.48 13.63
C LEU A 94 8.55 -5.00 12.40
N LEU A 95 7.23 -5.09 12.42
CA LEU A 95 6.36 -4.65 11.33
C LEU A 95 6.35 -3.13 11.19
N ARG A 96 6.29 -2.38 12.31
CA ARG A 96 6.39 -0.91 12.30
C ARG A 96 7.75 -0.40 11.80
N GLU A 97 8.78 -1.24 11.87
CA GLU A 97 10.06 -0.92 11.23
C GLU A 97 10.01 -0.95 9.70
N LEU A 98 9.02 -1.62 9.10
CA LEU A 98 8.83 -1.68 7.65
C LEU A 98 7.63 -0.83 7.18
N ALA A 99 6.67 -0.60 8.07
CA ALA A 99 5.47 0.20 7.84
C ALA A 99 5.44 1.45 8.75
N PRO A 100 6.31 2.46 8.52
CA PRO A 100 6.20 3.72 9.26
C PRO A 100 4.86 4.41 8.94
N PRO A 101 4.26 5.17 9.88
CA PRO A 101 2.96 5.82 9.67
C PRO A 101 2.96 6.83 8.53
N ASN A 102 4.14 7.36 8.18
CA ASN A 102 4.35 8.29 7.08
C ASN A 102 5.62 7.89 6.32
N GLY A 103 5.63 8.14 5.01
CA GLY A 103 6.79 7.90 4.15
C GLY A 103 6.71 6.57 3.40
N TYR A 104 7.88 5.99 3.14
CA TYR A 104 8.01 4.81 2.29
C TYR A 104 7.85 3.50 3.09
N SER A 105 7.08 2.57 2.55
CA SER A 105 7.03 1.17 2.96
C SER A 105 7.49 0.29 1.79
N PRO A 106 8.29 -0.76 2.02
CA PRO A 106 8.76 -1.63 0.94
C PRO A 106 7.61 -2.29 0.16
N ASP A 107 7.63 -2.17 -1.17
CA ASP A 107 6.62 -2.75 -2.07
C ASP A 107 6.47 -4.27 -1.94
N PHE A 108 7.51 -5.00 -1.49
CA PHE A 108 7.41 -6.44 -1.24
C PHE A 108 6.43 -6.80 -0.12
N LEU A 109 6.02 -5.82 0.71
CA LEU A 109 4.95 -6.01 1.68
C LEU A 109 3.57 -6.09 1.02
N THR A 110 3.44 -5.61 -0.22
CA THR A 110 2.19 -5.58 -0.99
C THR A 110 2.48 -6.02 -2.42
N PRO A 111 2.89 -7.28 -2.64
CA PRO A 111 3.25 -7.76 -3.96
C PRO A 111 2.07 -7.67 -4.93
N PRO A 112 2.29 -7.35 -6.22
CA PRO A 112 1.24 -7.32 -7.21
C PRO A 112 0.55 -8.69 -7.30
N ALA A 113 -0.77 -8.69 -7.30
CA ALA A 113 -1.57 -9.91 -7.37
C ALA A 113 -1.31 -10.91 -6.23
N ALA A 114 -1.00 -10.43 -5.02
CA ALA A 114 -1.20 -11.24 -3.82
C ALA A 114 -2.65 -11.75 -3.85
N GLY A 115 -2.82 -13.07 -3.78
CA GLY A 115 -4.12 -13.72 -3.95
C GLY A 115 -5.22 -13.18 -3.02
N SER A 116 -6.44 -13.67 -3.21
CA SER A 116 -7.53 -13.36 -2.26
C SER A 116 -7.35 -14.03 -0.90
N ASP A 117 -6.37 -14.93 -0.77
CA ASP A 117 -6.06 -15.68 0.44
C ASP A 117 -4.72 -15.25 1.06
N LEU A 118 -4.65 -15.29 2.40
CA LEU A 118 -3.47 -14.86 3.14
C LEU A 118 -2.26 -15.76 2.89
N ASP A 119 -2.45 -17.08 2.74
CA ASP A 119 -1.34 -18.02 2.55
C ASP A 119 -0.66 -17.78 1.21
N GLU A 120 -1.45 -17.63 0.14
CA GLU A 120 -0.95 -17.28 -1.19
C GLU A 120 -0.24 -15.91 -1.18
N ALA A 121 -0.83 -14.92 -0.52
CA ALA A 121 -0.21 -13.59 -0.41
C ALA A 121 1.13 -13.64 0.36
N LEU A 122 1.21 -14.41 1.44
CA LEU A 122 2.46 -14.64 2.19
C LEU A 122 3.50 -15.39 1.35
N ASP A 123 3.10 -16.37 0.55
CA ASP A 123 4.00 -17.07 -0.36
C ASP A 123 4.62 -16.12 -1.38
N HIS A 124 3.84 -15.18 -1.93
CA HIS A 124 4.36 -14.13 -2.80
C HIS A 124 5.35 -13.21 -2.08
N LEU A 125 5.04 -12.75 -0.87
CA LEU A 125 5.94 -11.94 -0.05
C LEU A 125 7.27 -12.68 0.20
N LEU A 126 7.19 -13.94 0.63
CA LEU A 126 8.35 -14.76 0.97
C LEU A 126 9.18 -15.14 -0.27
N SER A 127 8.55 -15.18 -1.45
CA SER A 127 9.21 -15.46 -2.73
C SER A 127 9.83 -14.22 -3.39
N THR A 128 9.77 -13.05 -2.75
CA THR A 128 10.37 -11.83 -3.30
C THR A 128 11.87 -12.04 -3.54
N PRO A 129 12.39 -11.73 -4.75
CA PRO A 129 13.81 -11.85 -5.04
C PRO A 129 14.67 -11.08 -4.04
N ARG A 130 15.74 -11.71 -3.55
CA ARG A 130 16.65 -11.12 -2.54
C ARG A 130 17.22 -9.76 -2.96
N THR A 131 17.46 -9.58 -4.26
CA THR A 131 17.93 -8.31 -4.83
C THR A 131 16.90 -7.20 -4.68
N ASP A 132 15.62 -7.52 -4.85
CA ASP A 132 14.52 -6.58 -4.75
C ASP A 132 14.27 -6.22 -3.28
N VAL A 133 14.26 -7.21 -2.38
CA VAL A 133 14.19 -6.99 -0.92
C VAL A 133 15.32 -6.06 -0.46
N ARG A 134 16.55 -6.32 -0.89
CA ARG A 134 17.71 -5.47 -0.53
C ARG A 134 17.55 -4.05 -1.05
N ALA A 135 17.27 -3.88 -2.34
CA ALA A 135 17.13 -2.55 -2.95
C ALA A 135 16.05 -1.71 -2.26
N GLN A 136 14.91 -2.32 -1.92
CA GLN A 136 13.82 -1.63 -1.23
C GLN A 136 14.18 -1.30 0.23
N LEU A 137 14.91 -2.17 0.93
CA LEU A 137 15.37 -1.89 2.30
C LEU A 137 16.50 -0.84 2.34
N ASP A 138 17.37 -0.79 1.33
CA ASP A 138 18.37 0.27 1.19
C ASP A 138 17.68 1.62 0.94
N TYR A 139 16.62 1.64 0.13
CA TYR A 139 15.82 2.85 -0.07
C TYR A 139 15.06 3.26 1.20
N LEU A 140 14.55 2.31 1.98
CA LEU A 140 14.00 2.58 3.30
C LEU A 140 15.06 3.17 4.23
N ALA A 141 16.28 2.60 4.23
CA ALA A 141 17.40 3.04 5.05
C ALA A 141 17.88 4.47 4.73
N SER A 142 17.64 4.95 3.50
CA SER A 142 17.92 6.35 3.13
C SER A 142 17.03 7.38 3.86
N ARG A 143 15.88 6.94 4.42
CA ARG A 143 14.91 7.79 5.12
C ARG A 143 14.85 7.55 6.62
N ARG A 144 15.27 6.37 7.07
CA ARG A 144 15.27 5.95 8.47
C ARG A 144 16.50 5.12 8.75
N ALA A 145 17.09 5.30 9.92
CA ALA A 145 18.28 4.54 10.29
C ALA A 145 18.02 3.02 10.22
N ALA A 146 18.91 2.30 9.54
CA ALA A 146 18.85 0.85 9.47
C ALA A 146 19.10 0.24 10.86
N THR A 147 18.25 -0.72 11.22
CA THR A 147 18.29 -1.48 12.47
C THR A 147 18.96 -2.84 12.25
N PRO A 148 19.37 -3.56 13.32
CA PRO A 148 19.82 -4.95 13.17
C PRO A 148 18.80 -5.84 12.45
N TRP A 149 17.50 -5.62 12.69
CA TRP A 149 16.41 -6.35 12.04
C TRP A 149 16.34 -6.08 10.53
N THR A 150 16.26 -4.81 10.13
CA THR A 150 16.16 -4.45 8.70
C THR A 150 17.44 -4.79 7.91
N ARG A 151 18.62 -4.71 8.55
CA ARG A 151 19.88 -5.23 7.95
C ARG A 151 19.86 -6.75 7.78
N ALA A 152 19.32 -7.49 8.76
CA ALA A 152 19.19 -8.94 8.66
C ALA A 152 18.23 -9.33 7.52
N LEU A 153 17.11 -8.63 7.35
CA LEU A 153 16.21 -8.82 6.21
C LEU A 153 16.90 -8.51 4.87
N ALA A 154 17.65 -7.41 4.76
CA ALA A 154 18.37 -7.01 3.55
C ALA A 154 19.47 -8.00 3.12
N SER A 155 19.93 -8.85 4.04
CA SER A 155 20.84 -9.95 3.72
C SER A 155 20.20 -11.02 2.81
N GLY A 156 18.86 -11.11 2.79
CA GLY A 156 18.10 -12.09 2.01
C GLY A 156 18.14 -13.51 2.57
N LYS A 157 18.63 -13.69 3.81
CA LYS A 157 18.61 -14.98 4.51
C LYS A 157 17.17 -15.46 4.75
N SER A 158 16.97 -16.77 4.75
CA SER A 158 15.65 -17.40 4.92
C SER A 158 15.03 -17.13 6.29
N ASP A 159 15.83 -17.08 7.36
CA ASP A 159 15.30 -16.95 8.72
C ASP A 159 14.66 -15.58 9.00
N PRO A 160 15.28 -14.42 8.65
CA PRO A 160 14.61 -13.13 8.73
C PRO A 160 13.32 -13.06 7.90
N MET A 161 13.33 -13.59 6.68
CA MET A 161 12.14 -13.60 5.82
C MET A 161 11.00 -14.45 6.42
N ARG A 162 11.31 -15.65 6.92
CA ARG A 162 10.32 -16.48 7.64
C ARG A 162 9.78 -15.78 8.88
N ARG A 163 10.65 -15.08 9.63
CA ARG A 163 10.24 -14.30 10.80
C ARG A 163 9.28 -13.16 10.42
N LEU A 164 9.52 -12.50 9.29
CA LEU A 164 8.60 -11.51 8.74
C LEU A 164 7.25 -12.13 8.38
N GLY A 165 7.24 -13.26 7.65
CA GLY A 165 5.99 -13.95 7.31
C GLY A 165 5.17 -14.35 8.54
N TYR A 166 5.83 -14.85 9.59
CA TYR A 166 5.18 -15.13 10.88
C TYR A 166 4.60 -13.86 11.52
N ALA A 167 5.36 -12.76 11.54
CA ALA A 167 4.91 -11.51 12.14
C ALA A 167 3.66 -10.96 11.41
N VAL A 168 3.66 -10.99 10.08
CA VAL A 168 2.51 -10.60 9.25
C VAL A 168 1.29 -11.47 9.55
N ARG A 169 1.45 -12.81 9.58
CA ARG A 169 0.36 -13.73 9.92
C ARG A 169 -0.20 -13.46 11.31
N SER A 170 0.67 -13.38 12.32
CA SER A 170 0.24 -13.13 13.71
C SER A 170 -0.48 -11.80 13.85
N TYR A 171 -0.03 -10.76 13.16
CA TYR A 171 -0.70 -9.46 13.17
C TYR A 171 -2.06 -9.53 12.46
N HIS A 172 -2.13 -10.16 11.28
CA HIS A 172 -3.40 -10.37 10.58
C HIS A 172 -4.43 -11.10 11.45
N GLU A 173 -4.06 -12.22 12.06
CA GLU A 173 -4.95 -13.04 12.92
C GLU A 173 -5.51 -12.26 14.12
N THR A 174 -4.72 -11.34 14.69
CA THR A 174 -5.10 -10.60 15.91
C THR A 174 -5.80 -9.27 15.63
N ALA A 175 -5.38 -8.55 14.58
CA ALA A 175 -5.80 -7.17 14.32
C ALA A 175 -6.77 -7.03 13.13
N ILE A 176 -6.81 -8.01 12.22
CA ILE A 176 -7.55 -7.93 10.95
C ILE A 176 -8.62 -9.01 10.85
N ALA A 177 -8.27 -10.27 11.06
CA ALA A 177 -9.18 -11.42 10.95
C ALA A 177 -10.50 -11.25 11.72
N PRO A 178 -10.54 -10.69 12.96
CA PRO A 178 -11.80 -10.46 13.67
C PRO A 178 -12.78 -9.51 12.94
N TYR A 179 -12.25 -8.66 12.06
CA TYR A 179 -13.01 -7.65 11.31
C TYR A 179 -13.17 -7.99 9.83
N TRP A 180 -12.61 -9.11 9.36
CA TRP A 180 -12.51 -9.45 7.95
C TRP A 180 -13.86 -9.47 7.22
N ARG A 181 -14.91 -9.99 7.87
CA ARG A 181 -16.27 -9.98 7.31
C ARG A 181 -16.77 -8.56 7.04
N SER A 182 -16.49 -7.63 7.95
CA SER A 182 -16.87 -6.22 7.79
C SER A 182 -16.06 -5.56 6.67
N ILE A 183 -14.75 -5.76 6.66
CA ILE A 183 -13.83 -5.26 5.62
C ILE A 183 -14.30 -5.71 4.23
N ARG A 184 -14.54 -7.02 4.04
CA ARG A 184 -15.08 -7.57 2.80
C ARG A 184 -16.41 -6.92 2.40
N GLY A 185 -17.34 -6.74 3.35
CA GLY A 185 -18.61 -6.07 3.11
C GLY A 185 -18.43 -4.65 2.57
N HIS A 186 -17.52 -3.87 3.15
CA HIS A 186 -17.21 -2.52 2.69
C HIS A 186 -16.57 -2.50 1.30
N VAL A 187 -15.64 -3.41 1.01
CA VAL A 187 -14.97 -3.50 -0.30
C VAL A 187 -15.97 -3.90 -1.39
N VAL A 188 -16.85 -4.88 -1.13
CA VAL A 188 -17.89 -5.29 -2.08
C VAL A 188 -18.85 -4.14 -2.37
N ALA A 189 -19.24 -3.38 -1.35
CA ALA A 189 -20.11 -2.21 -1.50
C ALA A 189 -19.43 -1.07 -2.30
N ASP A 190 -18.16 -0.75 -2.01
CA ASP A 190 -17.40 0.23 -2.81
C ASP A 190 -17.29 -0.23 -4.26
N ARG A 191 -16.90 -1.49 -4.49
CA ARG A 191 -16.80 -2.07 -5.82
C ARG A 191 -18.11 -1.92 -6.60
N ALA A 192 -19.26 -2.24 -6.01
CA ALA A 192 -20.55 -2.11 -6.69
C ALA A 192 -20.80 -0.67 -7.18
N ARG A 193 -20.53 0.33 -6.32
CA ARG A 193 -20.60 1.74 -6.70
C ARG A 193 -19.60 2.12 -7.79
N ARG A 194 -18.36 1.63 -7.71
CA ARG A 194 -17.31 1.90 -8.72
C ARG A 194 -17.64 1.30 -10.08
N VAL A 195 -18.14 0.07 -10.10
CA VAL A 195 -18.60 -0.60 -11.32
C VAL A 195 -19.76 0.18 -11.94
N GLN A 196 -20.74 0.62 -11.15
CA GLN A 196 -21.84 1.45 -11.64
C GLN A 196 -21.34 2.79 -12.22
N GLN A 197 -20.42 3.48 -11.53
CA GLN A 197 -19.83 4.72 -12.05
C GLN A 197 -19.15 4.50 -13.40
N TRP A 198 -18.37 3.43 -13.54
CA TRP A 198 -17.70 3.08 -14.78
C TRP A 198 -18.71 2.76 -15.88
N THR A 199 -19.65 1.84 -15.66
CA THR A 199 -20.57 1.39 -16.72
C THR A 199 -21.56 2.47 -17.14
N SER A 200 -21.95 3.38 -16.25
CA SER A 200 -22.90 4.44 -16.59
C SER A 200 -22.26 5.71 -17.15
N HIS A 201 -21.01 6.04 -16.78
CA HIS A 201 -20.40 7.33 -17.12
C HIS A 201 -19.03 7.22 -17.81
N GLY A 202 -18.52 6.01 -18.03
CA GLY A 202 -17.23 5.76 -18.66
C GLY A 202 -16.03 5.89 -17.72
N VAL A 203 -14.85 5.62 -18.26
CA VAL A 203 -13.59 5.54 -17.51
C VAL A 203 -13.11 6.91 -17.00
N ASP A 204 -13.29 7.98 -17.77
CA ASP A 204 -12.85 9.33 -17.37
C ASP A 204 -13.61 9.82 -16.13
N HIS A 205 -14.94 9.65 -16.12
CA HIS A 205 -15.75 10.01 -14.96
C HIS A 205 -15.42 9.14 -13.75
N PHE A 206 -15.21 7.84 -13.95
CA PHE A 206 -14.77 6.94 -12.88
C PHE A 206 -13.45 7.40 -12.25
N LEU A 207 -12.42 7.68 -13.06
CA LEU A 207 -11.10 8.12 -12.59
C LEU A 207 -11.15 9.49 -11.91
N ALA A 208 -11.94 10.43 -12.44
CA ALA A 208 -12.11 11.76 -11.86
C ALA A 208 -12.77 11.73 -10.47
N ASN A 209 -13.48 10.65 -10.13
CA ASN A 209 -14.26 10.53 -8.90
C ASN A 209 -13.72 9.46 -7.93
N LEU A 210 -12.47 9.03 -8.10
CA LEU A 210 -11.85 8.05 -7.19
C LEU A 210 -11.75 8.58 -5.76
N HIS A 211 -11.35 9.84 -5.58
CA HIS A 211 -11.17 10.45 -4.27
C HIS A 211 -11.02 11.97 -4.33
N PRO A 212 -11.36 12.73 -3.27
CA PRO A 212 -11.19 14.18 -3.22
C PRO A 212 -9.76 14.69 -3.50
N ARG A 213 -8.73 13.89 -3.19
CA ARG A 213 -7.32 14.20 -3.47
C ARG A 213 -6.81 13.69 -4.82
N VAL A 214 -7.72 13.25 -5.69
CA VAL A 214 -7.36 12.79 -7.03
C VAL A 214 -7.96 13.70 -8.07
N ARG A 215 -7.16 14.04 -9.08
CA ARG A 215 -7.62 14.72 -10.29
C ARG A 215 -7.26 13.87 -11.49
N TRP A 216 -8.22 13.72 -12.38
CA TRP A 216 -8.00 13.10 -13.68
C TRP A 216 -7.84 14.19 -14.72
N THR A 217 -6.64 14.29 -15.29
CA THR A 217 -6.34 15.13 -16.45
C THR A 217 -5.85 14.19 -17.55
N PRO A 218 -6.76 13.59 -18.34
CA PRO A 218 -6.42 12.48 -19.20
C PRO A 218 -5.17 12.75 -20.06
N PRO A 219 -4.21 11.81 -20.16
CA PRO A 219 -4.25 10.45 -19.61
C PRO A 219 -3.54 10.31 -18.24
N VAL A 220 -3.47 11.38 -17.45
CA VAL A 220 -2.70 11.44 -16.19
C VAL A 220 -3.62 11.50 -14.98
N LEU A 221 -3.42 10.57 -14.04
CA LEU A 221 -4.03 10.60 -12.72
C LEU A 221 -3.07 11.31 -11.75
N GLN A 222 -3.55 12.40 -11.16
CA GLN A 222 -2.81 13.24 -10.25
C GLN A 222 -3.28 13.00 -8.81
N ILE A 223 -2.34 12.74 -7.90
CA ILE A 223 -2.62 12.57 -6.46
C ILE A 223 -1.90 13.68 -5.68
N PHE A 224 -2.68 14.52 -5.01
CA PHE A 224 -2.18 15.68 -4.24
C PHE A 224 -1.67 15.28 -2.86
N ASP A 225 -0.82 16.11 -2.27
CA ASP A 225 -0.09 15.91 -1.00
C ASP A 225 0.61 14.54 -0.94
N PHE A 226 1.23 14.16 -2.05
CA PHE A 226 1.99 12.91 -2.20
C PHE A 226 3.43 13.22 -2.63
N VAL A 227 4.26 12.19 -2.80
CA VAL A 227 5.61 12.41 -3.36
C VAL A 227 5.52 12.95 -4.79
N ASP A 228 6.33 13.97 -5.10
CA ASP A 228 6.39 14.55 -6.44
C ASP A 228 7.21 13.64 -7.37
N THR A 229 6.52 12.85 -8.17
CA THR A 229 7.11 11.80 -9.02
C THR A 229 6.17 11.43 -10.17
N ASP A 230 6.74 11.03 -11.30
CA ASP A 230 6.01 10.38 -12.39
C ASP A 230 6.11 8.85 -12.31
N VAL A 231 4.99 8.19 -12.53
CA VAL A 231 4.89 6.75 -12.71
C VAL A 231 4.27 6.48 -14.07
N TYR A 232 4.94 5.69 -14.88
CA TYR A 232 4.44 5.20 -16.16
C TYR A 232 4.11 3.72 -16.00
N LEU A 233 2.86 3.35 -16.30
CA LEU A 233 2.41 1.97 -16.13
C LEU A 233 2.92 1.05 -17.24
N ASP A 234 3.11 1.56 -18.45
CA ASP A 234 3.72 0.85 -19.59
C ASP A 234 3.14 -0.56 -19.85
N GLY A 235 1.82 -0.72 -19.68
CA GLY A 235 1.16 -2.00 -19.84
C GLY A 235 1.43 -2.96 -18.68
N ARG A 236 1.51 -2.49 -17.43
CA ARG A 236 1.70 -3.31 -16.22
C ARG A 236 0.47 -3.38 -15.31
#